data_AF-A0A938ISA9-F1
#
_entry.id   AF-A0A938ISA9-F1
#
_cell.length_a   1.000
_cell.length_b   1.000
_cell.length_c   1.000
_cell.angle_alpha   90.00
_cell.angle_beta   90.00
_cell.angle_gamma   90.00
#
_symmetry.space_group_name_H-M   'P 1'
#
loop_
_entity.id
_entity.type
_entity.pdbx_description
1 polymer ?
#
loop_
_entity_poly.entity_id
_entity_poly.type
_entity_poly.pdbx_seq_one_letter_code
_entity_poly.pdbx_strand_id
1 'polypeptide(L)'
;MTTLVTSRYRANGTHEKTLGAVYTPVRAATAMVSWAVRNAEDRVLDPSCGDGVFLSAARERLRRLGTRRPHCIGVDIDPVAAAKAGATCADFFVWARTAGKFDVIVGNPPFVRSHLFPEDGRRSAFEQMRQMGLHPSRLMSTWVPFLALSCALLQENGRIGMVIPEELLHVGYAHELRQFLLGRFRRVIVCFPNADLFPSVQQAVVLLLCDNEDGPPGLQTTHIGELESGRPLRTTPAPPWTWFHKWTHLFLSNNERTVVSSAFAELGWRPLADYGRAEVGVVTGDNGFFILPQAAAQRLGAPGFLTPIISSARDLQGISLNSSDFRDLLNRGRPCFLVDTSAPKSNLPAELRQHIDWGERKGTHLRYKCRIRQPWYAVPGVWPADALMLRQAGDVPRLVHLAKVCTSTDTIHRIRWHRAAHSKTHVAGFMNTWTLIACELMGRSYGGGVLELMPREANGIPLPPPLQRLQTAFDNVDALVRKRRLQQAIEVVDGIVKPSSVSTSQYESARQILLKLVARRKNKRNGTC
;
A
#
# COMPACT_ATOMS: atom_id res chain seq x y z
N MET A 1 30.51 22.55 2.81
CA MET A 1 29.73 21.59 3.63
C MET A 1 28.72 20.82 2.76
N THR A 2 29.16 20.28 1.62
CA THR A 2 28.26 19.78 0.55
C THR A 2 28.55 18.33 0.18
N THR A 3 29.34 17.62 0.99
CA THR A 3 29.96 16.34 0.61
C THR A 3 29.50 15.15 1.48
N LEU A 4 28.60 15.35 2.44
CA LEU A 4 28.22 14.31 3.40
C LEU A 4 26.86 13.64 3.14
N VAL A 5 26.07 14.13 2.18
CA VAL A 5 24.75 13.55 1.83
C VAL A 5 24.85 12.47 0.74
N THR A 6 25.96 12.41 0.00
CA THR A 6 26.22 11.45 -1.10
C THR A 6 26.62 10.05 -0.66
N SER A 7 26.84 9.81 0.65
CA SER A 7 27.52 8.59 1.13
C SER A 7 26.61 7.36 1.36
N ARG A 8 25.30 7.52 1.60
CA ARG A 8 24.48 6.38 2.07
C ARG A 8 23.83 5.51 0.99
N TYR A 9 23.93 5.87 -0.29
CA TYR A 9 23.34 5.09 -1.40
C TYR A 9 24.28 4.81 -2.59
N ARG A 10 25.47 5.41 -2.66
CA ARG A 10 26.49 5.03 -3.67
C ARG A 10 27.03 3.61 -3.48
N ALA A 11 26.81 2.99 -2.32
CA ALA A 11 27.39 1.69 -2.02
C ALA A 11 26.63 0.48 -2.61
N ASN A 12 25.42 0.63 -3.20
CA ASN A 12 24.65 -0.54 -3.68
C ASN A 12 23.64 -0.30 -4.85
N GLY A 13 23.71 0.82 -5.58
CA GLY A 13 22.79 1.08 -6.70
C GLY A 13 23.42 1.83 -7.86
N THR A 14 23.01 1.49 -9.10
CA THR A 14 23.37 2.23 -10.31
C THR A 14 22.78 3.65 -10.27
N HIS A 15 23.36 4.59 -11.03
CA HIS A 15 22.90 5.99 -11.13
C HIS A 15 21.37 6.08 -11.40
N GLU A 16 20.86 5.14 -12.21
CA GLU A 16 19.45 4.94 -12.58
C GLU A 16 18.53 4.65 -11.37
N LYS A 17 18.99 3.84 -10.40
CA LYS A 17 18.24 3.54 -9.17
C LYS A 17 18.08 4.76 -8.26
N THR A 18 18.96 5.75 -8.39
CA THR A 18 18.95 6.96 -7.54
C THR A 18 17.90 7.96 -7.98
N LEU A 19 17.59 8.02 -9.27
CA LEU A 19 16.55 8.88 -9.85
C LEU A 19 15.18 8.19 -9.96
N GLY A 20 15.13 6.86 -9.78
CA GLY A 20 13.92 6.06 -9.90
C GLY A 20 13.35 6.03 -11.32
N ALA A 21 14.24 6.06 -12.32
CA ALA A 21 13.88 5.98 -13.73
C ALA A 21 13.26 4.61 -14.05
N VAL A 22 12.06 4.61 -14.64
CA VAL A 22 11.41 3.42 -15.18
C VAL A 22 11.37 3.58 -16.69
N TYR A 23 12.04 2.70 -17.44
CA TYR A 23 12.03 2.80 -18.89
C TYR A 23 10.66 2.38 -19.44
N THR A 24 10.05 3.26 -20.25
CA THR A 24 8.77 2.97 -20.90
C THR A 24 9.02 2.27 -22.23
N PRO A 25 8.43 1.08 -22.47
CA PRO A 25 8.51 0.42 -23.76
C PRO A 25 7.94 1.31 -24.88
N VAL A 26 8.60 1.29 -26.03
CA VAL A 26 8.19 2.07 -27.22
C VAL A 26 6.73 1.81 -27.59
N ARG A 27 6.28 0.53 -27.55
CA ARG A 27 4.88 0.18 -27.88
C ARG A 27 3.86 0.88 -26.98
N ALA A 28 4.13 0.97 -25.68
CA ALA A 28 3.26 1.67 -24.72
C ALA A 28 3.25 3.17 -24.99
N ALA A 29 4.43 3.78 -25.16
CA ALA A 29 4.55 5.21 -25.43
C ALA A 29 3.82 5.60 -26.73
N THR A 30 4.01 4.83 -27.81
CA THR A 30 3.33 5.04 -29.10
C THR A 30 1.82 4.91 -28.98
N ALA A 31 1.30 3.91 -28.27
CA ALA A 31 -0.13 3.73 -28.08
C ALA A 31 -0.77 4.89 -27.30
N MET A 32 -0.14 5.29 -26.18
CA MET A 32 -0.60 6.41 -25.36
C MET A 32 -0.57 7.74 -26.12
N VAL A 33 0.51 8.01 -26.86
CA VAL A 33 0.63 9.21 -27.71
C VAL A 33 -0.40 9.20 -28.83
N SER A 34 -0.64 8.06 -29.47
CA SER A 34 -1.63 7.95 -30.55
C SER A 34 -3.04 8.27 -30.07
N TRP A 35 -3.36 7.91 -28.82
CA TRP A 35 -4.62 8.27 -28.16
C TRP A 35 -4.67 9.75 -27.75
N ALA A 36 -3.57 10.29 -27.22
CA ALA A 36 -3.53 11.63 -26.63
C ALA A 36 -3.40 12.75 -27.67
N VAL A 37 -2.58 12.56 -28.71
CA VAL A 37 -2.30 13.55 -29.76
C VAL A 37 -3.24 13.33 -30.95
N ARG A 38 -4.13 14.30 -31.15
CA ARG A 38 -5.26 14.20 -32.08
C ARG A 38 -5.21 15.25 -33.18
N ASN A 39 -4.55 16.38 -32.95
CA ASN A 39 -4.40 17.45 -33.93
C ASN A 39 -2.94 17.74 -34.25
N ALA A 40 -2.65 18.15 -35.48
CA ALA A 40 -1.30 18.49 -35.94
C ALA A 40 -0.70 19.72 -35.21
N GLU A 41 -1.56 20.52 -34.59
CA GLU A 41 -1.21 21.75 -33.85
C GLU A 41 -1.08 21.52 -32.34
N ASP A 42 -1.40 20.31 -31.84
CA ASP A 42 -1.33 20.00 -30.41
C ASP A 42 0.08 20.32 -29.86
N ARG A 43 0.14 21.13 -28.81
CA ARG A 43 1.36 21.41 -28.06
C ARG A 43 1.57 20.32 -27.04
N VAL A 44 2.64 19.54 -27.21
CA VAL A 44 2.93 18.36 -26.39
C VAL A 44 4.02 18.65 -25.37
N LEU A 45 3.82 18.26 -24.11
CA LEU A 45 4.83 18.28 -23.06
C LEU A 45 5.11 16.86 -22.54
N ASP A 46 6.40 16.58 -22.31
CA ASP A 46 6.86 15.51 -21.43
C ASP A 46 7.63 16.12 -20.24
N PRO A 47 7.07 16.07 -19.01
CA PRO A 47 7.61 16.78 -17.85
C PRO A 47 8.82 16.09 -17.21
N SER A 48 9.14 14.85 -17.62
CA SER A 48 10.23 14.04 -17.06
C SER A 48 10.74 13.09 -18.14
N CYS A 49 11.31 13.64 -19.21
CA CYS A 49 11.35 12.96 -20.49
C CYS A 49 12.37 11.82 -20.60
N GLY A 50 13.35 11.75 -19.70
CA GLY A 50 14.43 10.78 -19.76
C GLY A 50 15.08 10.76 -21.15
N ASP A 51 15.18 9.57 -21.73
CA ASP A 51 15.69 9.35 -23.09
C ASP A 51 14.78 9.87 -24.22
N GLY A 52 13.61 10.43 -23.90
CA GLY A 52 12.72 11.08 -24.88
C GLY A 52 11.82 10.14 -25.66
N VAL A 53 11.45 8.96 -25.11
CA VAL A 53 10.60 7.98 -25.80
C VAL A 53 9.23 8.54 -26.17
N PHE A 54 8.58 9.27 -25.25
CA PHE A 54 7.30 9.93 -25.52
C PHE A 54 7.44 11.10 -26.49
N LEU A 55 8.52 11.89 -26.38
CA LEU A 55 8.80 12.98 -27.32
C LEU A 55 9.00 12.47 -28.75
N SER A 56 9.70 11.35 -28.90
CA SER A 56 9.93 10.70 -30.20
C SER A 56 8.62 10.22 -30.81
N ALA A 57 7.80 9.50 -30.04
CA ALA A 57 6.48 9.07 -30.46
C ALA A 57 5.56 10.26 -30.80
N ALA A 58 5.58 11.34 -30.00
CA ALA A 58 4.78 12.54 -30.22
C ALA A 58 5.16 13.27 -31.51
N ARG A 59 6.46 13.46 -31.76
CA ARG A 59 6.96 14.08 -33.01
C ARG A 59 6.54 13.27 -34.23
N GLU A 60 6.61 11.94 -34.16
CA GLU A 60 6.15 11.06 -35.23
C GLU A 60 4.64 11.18 -35.46
N ARG A 61 3.84 11.12 -34.40
CA ARG A 61 2.38 11.24 -34.48
C ARG A 61 1.94 12.57 -35.06
N LEU A 62 2.51 13.68 -34.59
CA LEU A 62 2.24 15.02 -35.10
C LEU A 62 2.55 15.12 -36.60
N ARG A 63 3.70 14.59 -37.05
CA ARG A 63 4.05 14.56 -38.48
C ARG A 63 3.05 13.77 -39.31
N ARG A 64 2.60 12.60 -38.80
CA ARG A 64 1.54 11.80 -39.47
C ARG A 64 0.20 12.54 -39.55
N LEU A 65 -0.08 13.44 -38.60
CA LEU A 65 -1.27 14.30 -38.63
C LEU A 65 -1.10 15.53 -39.55
N GLY A 66 0.09 15.75 -40.12
CA GLY A 66 0.31 16.73 -41.18
C GLY A 66 1.21 17.91 -40.82
N THR A 67 1.73 18.02 -39.59
CA THR A 67 2.65 19.14 -39.26
C THR A 67 4.07 18.89 -39.76
N ARG A 68 4.69 19.93 -40.32
CA ARG A 68 6.13 19.93 -40.66
C ARG A 68 7.02 20.31 -39.47
N ARG A 69 6.45 20.99 -38.46
CA ARG A 69 7.17 21.49 -37.29
C ARG A 69 6.45 21.08 -35.99
N PRO A 70 6.66 19.83 -35.52
CA PRO A 70 6.04 19.35 -34.28
C PRO A 70 6.40 20.22 -33.07
N HIS A 71 5.39 20.65 -32.30
CA HIS A 71 5.59 21.41 -31.07
C HIS A 71 5.65 20.46 -29.87
N CYS A 72 6.85 19.93 -29.58
CA CYS A 72 7.09 19.08 -28.42
C CYS A 72 8.14 19.70 -27.50
N ILE A 73 7.80 19.84 -26.21
CA ILE A 73 8.72 20.29 -25.16
C ILE A 73 8.99 19.12 -24.21
N GLY A 74 10.26 18.89 -23.90
CA GLY A 74 10.69 17.95 -22.87
C GLY A 74 11.39 18.69 -21.73
N VAL A 75 11.23 18.19 -20.52
CA VAL A 75 11.98 18.64 -19.33
C VAL A 75 12.60 17.42 -18.64
N ASP A 76 13.87 17.49 -18.28
CA ASP A 76 14.49 16.51 -17.40
C ASP A 76 15.51 17.19 -16.48
N ILE A 77 15.67 16.68 -15.26
CA ILE A 77 16.64 17.21 -14.30
C ILE A 77 18.05 16.66 -14.55
N ASP A 78 18.17 15.50 -15.22
CA ASP A 78 19.45 14.93 -15.61
C ASP A 78 19.95 15.60 -16.91
N PRO A 79 21.10 16.30 -16.87
CA PRO A 79 21.65 16.97 -18.05
C PRO A 79 21.96 16.01 -19.20
N VAL A 80 22.32 14.74 -18.92
CA VAL A 80 22.64 13.76 -19.95
C VAL A 80 21.37 13.32 -20.68
N ALA A 81 20.32 13.01 -19.92
CA ALA A 81 19.02 12.63 -20.47
C ALA A 81 18.40 13.79 -21.28
N ALA A 82 18.43 15.00 -20.70
CA ALA A 82 17.91 16.20 -21.34
C ALA A 82 18.62 16.48 -22.68
N ALA A 83 19.96 16.40 -22.71
CA ALA A 83 20.73 16.59 -23.94
C ALA A 83 20.37 15.54 -25.00
N LYS A 84 20.29 14.26 -24.61
CA LYS A 84 19.95 13.15 -25.52
C LYS A 84 18.56 13.29 -26.13
N ALA A 85 17.57 13.78 -25.37
CA ALA A 85 16.20 13.99 -25.82
C ALA A 85 15.98 15.30 -26.60
N GLY A 86 16.96 16.21 -26.60
CA GLY A 86 16.80 17.59 -27.08
C GLY A 86 15.79 18.36 -26.22
N ALA A 87 15.87 18.19 -24.90
CA ALA A 87 14.95 18.71 -23.90
C ALA A 87 15.61 19.81 -23.02
N THR A 88 14.79 20.51 -22.24
CA THR A 88 15.26 21.51 -21.28
C THR A 88 15.80 20.80 -20.04
N CYS A 89 17.06 21.07 -19.69
CA CYS A 89 17.64 20.59 -18.43
C CYS A 89 17.18 21.48 -17.27
N ALA A 90 16.17 21.04 -16.51
CA ALA A 90 15.60 21.79 -15.39
C ALA A 90 14.86 20.90 -14.39
N ASP A 91 14.69 21.38 -13.16
CA ASP A 91 13.70 20.83 -12.23
C ASP A 91 12.29 21.20 -12.71
N PHE A 92 11.50 20.19 -13.10
CA PHE A 92 10.13 20.38 -13.59
C PHE A 92 9.26 21.21 -12.64
N PHE A 93 9.38 21.02 -11.31
CA PHE A 93 8.52 21.72 -10.36
C PHE A 93 8.84 23.22 -10.27
N VAL A 94 10.07 23.61 -10.61
CA VAL A 94 10.46 25.01 -10.72
C VAL A 94 10.05 25.55 -12.09
N TRP A 95 10.39 24.81 -13.15
CA TRP A 95 10.08 25.16 -14.54
C TRP A 95 8.58 25.36 -14.79
N ALA A 96 7.73 24.54 -14.17
CA ALA A 96 6.27 24.60 -14.28
C ALA A 96 5.67 25.94 -13.85
N ARG A 97 6.34 26.70 -12.97
CA ARG A 97 5.83 28.01 -12.47
C ARG A 97 5.72 29.07 -13.57
N THR A 98 6.57 28.97 -14.59
CA THR A 98 6.64 29.94 -15.69
C THR A 98 6.20 29.33 -17.02
N ALA A 99 5.81 28.06 -17.02
CA ALA A 99 5.41 27.35 -18.23
C ALA A 99 4.02 27.83 -18.70
N GLY A 100 3.85 27.89 -20.02
CA GLY A 100 2.53 28.10 -20.63
C GLY A 100 1.67 26.84 -20.55
N LYS A 101 0.44 26.96 -21.07
CA LYS A 101 -0.49 25.83 -21.17
C LYS A 101 -0.20 24.92 -22.36
N PHE A 102 -0.56 23.64 -22.24
CA PHE A 102 -0.37 22.59 -23.24
C PHE A 102 -1.69 21.88 -23.56
N ASP A 103 -1.81 21.39 -24.79
CA ASP A 103 -2.97 20.61 -25.25
C ASP A 103 -2.85 19.16 -24.82
N VAL A 104 -1.61 18.64 -24.81
CA VAL A 104 -1.32 17.25 -24.48
C VAL A 104 -0.13 17.16 -23.55
N ILE A 105 -0.27 16.39 -22.48
CA ILE A 105 0.87 16.01 -21.63
C ILE A 105 0.97 14.50 -21.58
N VAL A 106 2.15 13.97 -21.89
CA VAL A 106 2.45 12.54 -21.82
C VAL A 106 3.72 12.31 -21.03
N GLY A 107 3.92 11.14 -20.43
CA GLY A 107 5.18 10.84 -19.78
C GLY A 107 5.14 9.70 -18.79
N ASN A 108 6.30 9.49 -18.16
CA ASN A 108 6.47 8.53 -17.08
C ASN A 108 7.23 9.21 -15.92
N PRO A 109 6.53 9.84 -14.96
CA PRO A 109 7.16 10.51 -13.84
C PRO A 109 8.01 9.56 -12.98
N PRO A 110 9.03 10.07 -12.27
CA PRO A 110 9.83 9.24 -11.37
C PRO A 110 8.99 8.70 -10.20
N PHE A 111 9.32 7.51 -9.71
CA PHE A 111 8.61 6.81 -8.61
C PHE A 111 9.39 6.81 -7.28
N VAL A 112 10.12 7.89 -6.98
CA VAL A 112 10.89 7.98 -5.73
C VAL A 112 10.02 8.48 -4.57
N ARG A 113 10.47 8.32 -3.32
CA ARG A 113 9.75 8.90 -2.17
C ARG A 113 10.14 10.38 -2.03
N SER A 114 9.19 11.24 -1.65
CA SER A 114 9.39 12.72 -1.60
C SER A 114 10.48 13.22 -0.64
N HIS A 115 11.05 12.40 0.25
CA HIS A 115 12.22 12.79 1.04
C HIS A 115 13.54 12.71 0.25
N LEU A 116 13.52 12.07 -0.92
CA LEU A 116 14.64 12.03 -1.88
C LEU A 116 14.58 13.20 -2.88
N PHE A 117 13.56 14.05 -2.77
CA PHE A 117 13.49 15.30 -3.53
C PHE A 117 14.58 16.29 -3.09
N PRO A 118 15.17 17.04 -4.04
CA PRO A 118 15.75 18.34 -3.73
C PRO A 118 14.73 19.19 -2.96
N GLU A 119 15.15 19.82 -1.87
CA GLU A 119 14.24 20.51 -0.94
C GLU A 119 13.48 21.66 -1.62
N ASP A 120 14.15 22.40 -2.51
CA ASP A 120 13.56 23.51 -3.26
C ASP A 120 12.48 23.03 -4.23
N GLY A 121 12.75 21.96 -5.01
CA GLY A 121 11.76 21.36 -5.91
C GLY A 121 10.52 20.87 -5.16
N ARG A 122 10.70 20.23 -3.99
CA ARG A 122 9.59 19.81 -3.12
C ARG A 122 8.77 21.00 -2.62
N ARG A 123 9.44 22.07 -2.16
CA ARG A 123 8.75 23.28 -1.68
C ARG A 123 7.92 23.89 -2.80
N SER A 124 8.50 24.04 -3.99
CA SER A 124 7.81 24.56 -5.18
C SER A 124 6.60 23.71 -5.57
N ALA A 125 6.75 22.38 -5.60
CA ALA A 125 5.65 21.47 -5.90
C ALA A 125 4.52 21.58 -4.87
N PHE A 126 4.86 21.62 -3.58
CA PHE A 126 3.87 21.65 -2.51
C PHE A 126 3.11 22.98 -2.47
N GLU A 127 3.76 24.10 -2.75
CA GLU A 127 3.09 25.40 -2.91
C GLU A 127 2.07 25.39 -4.04
N GLN A 128 2.45 24.90 -5.23
CA GLN A 128 1.56 24.81 -6.38
C GLN A 128 0.38 23.85 -6.13
N MET A 129 0.63 22.69 -5.52
CA MET A 129 -0.44 21.77 -5.15
C MET A 129 -1.45 22.40 -4.18
N ARG A 130 -0.99 23.19 -3.20
CA ARG A 130 -1.89 23.91 -2.29
C ARG A 130 -2.73 24.96 -2.99
N GLN A 131 -2.18 25.64 -4.00
CA GLN A 131 -2.95 26.58 -4.84
C GLN A 131 -4.06 25.87 -5.62
N MET A 132 -3.92 24.57 -5.89
CA MET A 132 -4.94 23.71 -6.49
C MET A 132 -5.93 23.11 -5.47
N GLY A 133 -5.81 23.45 -4.18
CA GLY A 133 -6.64 22.90 -3.09
C GLY A 133 -6.21 21.50 -2.59
N LEU A 134 -5.02 21.03 -2.95
CA LEU A 134 -4.48 19.75 -2.48
C LEU A 134 -3.62 19.94 -1.22
N HIS A 135 -3.58 18.92 -0.35
CA HIS A 135 -2.83 18.89 0.90
C HIS A 135 -1.63 17.93 0.83
N PRO A 136 -0.49 18.40 0.30
CA PRO A 136 0.66 17.53 0.16
C PRO A 136 1.32 17.17 1.50
N SER A 137 1.74 15.90 1.63
CA SER A 137 2.51 15.38 2.77
C SER A 137 3.87 14.80 2.32
N ARG A 138 4.85 14.78 3.23
CA ARG A 138 6.18 14.16 2.99
C ARG A 138 6.15 12.63 2.88
N LEU A 139 4.97 12.01 2.98
CA LEU A 139 4.79 10.57 2.78
C LEU A 139 4.53 10.21 1.32
N MET A 140 4.16 11.18 0.48
CA MET A 140 3.84 10.92 -0.92
C MET A 140 5.07 10.55 -1.74
N SER A 141 4.83 9.77 -2.79
CA SER A 141 5.79 9.53 -3.87
C SER A 141 5.78 10.67 -4.88
N THR A 142 6.86 10.80 -5.64
CA THR A 142 7.12 11.91 -6.55
C THR A 142 6.17 11.99 -7.73
N TRP A 143 5.60 10.85 -8.16
CA TRP A 143 4.62 10.83 -9.25
C TRP A 143 3.35 11.65 -8.96
N VAL A 144 3.00 11.85 -7.67
CA VAL A 144 1.82 12.63 -7.26
C VAL A 144 1.91 14.10 -7.68
N PRO A 145 2.94 14.87 -7.26
CA PRO A 145 3.08 16.26 -7.69
C PRO A 145 3.33 16.36 -9.20
N PHE A 146 4.07 15.43 -9.81
CA PHE A 146 4.25 15.43 -11.27
C PHE A 146 2.91 15.37 -12.00
N LEU A 147 2.03 14.44 -11.62
CA LEU A 147 0.70 14.29 -12.21
C LEU A 147 -0.18 15.52 -11.93
N ALA A 148 -0.22 16.00 -10.68
CA ALA A 148 -1.03 17.15 -10.31
C ALA A 148 -0.63 18.43 -11.08
N LEU A 149 0.67 18.78 -11.07
CA LEU A 149 1.16 19.98 -11.75
C LEU A 149 1.04 19.84 -13.28
N SER A 150 1.18 18.63 -13.83
CA SER A 150 0.88 18.39 -15.23
C SER A 150 -0.58 18.70 -15.55
N CYS A 151 -1.54 18.21 -14.76
CA CYS A 151 -2.95 18.57 -14.94
C CYS A 151 -3.19 20.10 -14.85
N ALA A 152 -2.43 20.81 -14.00
CA ALA A 152 -2.50 22.26 -13.89
C ALA A 152 -1.91 22.99 -15.12
N LEU A 153 -0.98 22.39 -15.86
CA LEU A 153 -0.43 22.94 -17.11
C LEU A 153 -1.29 22.64 -18.35
N LEU A 154 -2.34 21.83 -18.23
CA LEU A 154 -3.24 21.58 -19.35
C LEU A 154 -4.18 22.76 -19.62
N GLN A 155 -4.48 22.96 -20.90
CA GLN A 155 -5.67 23.69 -21.34
C GLN A 155 -6.94 23.04 -20.79
N GLU A 156 -8.06 23.77 -20.79
CA GLU A 156 -9.35 23.27 -20.26
C GLU A 156 -9.73 21.90 -20.85
N ASN A 157 -9.65 21.75 -22.18
CA ASN A 157 -9.91 20.51 -22.91
C ASN A 157 -8.67 19.68 -23.24
N GLY A 158 -7.57 19.95 -22.52
CA GLY A 158 -6.31 19.23 -22.68
C GLY A 158 -6.42 17.76 -22.24
N ARG A 159 -5.50 16.94 -22.75
CA ARG A 159 -5.48 15.49 -22.58
C ARG A 159 -4.18 15.07 -21.90
N ILE A 160 -4.26 14.08 -21.02
CA ILE A 160 -3.08 13.56 -20.31
C ILE A 160 -2.99 12.05 -20.40
N GLY A 161 -1.80 11.56 -20.74
CA GLY A 161 -1.47 10.14 -20.77
C GLY A 161 -0.19 9.85 -20.00
N MET A 162 -0.29 9.29 -18.80
CA MET A 162 0.88 9.03 -17.96
C MET A 162 1.00 7.58 -17.52
N VAL A 163 2.23 7.07 -17.50
CA VAL A 163 2.58 5.83 -16.81
C VAL A 163 2.73 6.16 -15.33
N ILE A 164 1.92 5.56 -14.47
CA ILE A 164 1.93 5.86 -13.04
C ILE A 164 1.89 4.58 -12.21
N PRO A 165 2.36 4.60 -10.96
CA PRO A 165 2.27 3.41 -10.13
C PRO A 165 0.83 3.02 -9.83
N GLU A 166 0.57 1.71 -9.74
CA GLU A 166 -0.69 1.16 -9.24
C GLU A 166 -1.03 1.64 -7.82
N GLU A 167 -0.04 2.23 -7.11
CA GLU A 167 -0.27 2.97 -5.87
C GLU A 167 -1.39 4.00 -5.98
N LEU A 168 -1.59 4.65 -7.13
CA LEU A 168 -2.73 5.55 -7.35
C LEU A 168 -4.04 4.91 -6.89
N LEU A 169 -4.21 3.61 -7.12
CA LEU A 169 -5.45 2.90 -6.84
C LEU A 169 -5.68 2.68 -5.35
N HIS A 170 -4.64 2.62 -4.51
CA HIS A 170 -4.78 2.05 -3.16
C HIS A 170 -4.06 2.79 -2.03
N VAL A 171 -3.14 3.72 -2.31
CA VAL A 171 -2.48 4.48 -1.26
C VAL A 171 -3.36 5.62 -0.75
N GLY A 172 -3.28 5.86 0.57
CA GLY A 172 -4.12 6.86 1.24
C GLY A 172 -3.76 8.29 0.83
N TYR A 173 -2.47 8.60 0.64
CA TYR A 173 -2.03 9.95 0.28
C TYR A 173 -2.49 10.39 -1.12
N ALA A 174 -2.93 9.47 -1.98
CA ALA A 174 -3.44 9.77 -3.32
C ALA A 174 -4.97 10.00 -3.34
N HIS A 175 -5.64 9.99 -2.18
CA HIS A 175 -7.10 10.17 -2.11
C HIS A 175 -7.56 11.49 -2.72
N GLU A 176 -6.98 12.62 -2.32
CA GLU A 176 -7.34 13.93 -2.86
C GLU A 176 -7.02 14.03 -4.35
N LEU A 177 -5.91 13.44 -4.80
CA LEU A 177 -5.56 13.40 -6.21
C LEU A 177 -6.61 12.64 -7.04
N ARG A 178 -7.13 11.51 -6.54
CA ARG A 178 -8.23 10.79 -7.20
C ARG A 178 -9.49 11.64 -7.34
N GLN A 179 -9.84 12.41 -6.31
CA GLN A 179 -10.98 13.33 -6.35
C GLN A 179 -10.73 14.47 -7.34
N PHE A 180 -9.53 15.06 -7.30
CA PHE A 180 -9.11 16.09 -8.24
C PHE A 180 -9.19 15.62 -9.70
N LEU A 181 -8.72 14.41 -10.02
CA LEU A 181 -8.81 13.86 -11.37
C LEU A 181 -10.27 13.72 -11.84
N LEU A 182 -11.16 13.21 -10.98
CA LEU A 182 -12.59 13.05 -11.30
C LEU A 182 -13.35 14.38 -11.39
N GLY A 183 -12.87 15.43 -10.72
CA GLY A 183 -13.43 16.78 -10.85
C GLY A 183 -12.86 17.55 -12.04
N ARG A 184 -11.62 17.28 -12.43
CA ARG A 184 -10.91 17.98 -13.52
C ARG A 184 -11.22 17.42 -14.91
N PHE A 185 -11.49 16.12 -14.98
CA PHE A 185 -11.68 15.41 -16.25
C PHE A 185 -13.04 14.75 -16.31
N ARG A 186 -13.71 14.89 -17.46
CA ARG A 186 -14.95 14.18 -17.76
C ARG A 186 -14.70 12.69 -17.81
N ARG A 187 -13.59 12.23 -18.39
CA ARG A 187 -13.22 10.80 -18.44
C ARG A 187 -11.88 10.58 -17.77
N VAL A 188 -11.84 9.66 -16.81
CA VAL A 188 -10.62 9.18 -16.15
C VAL A 188 -10.51 7.68 -16.44
N ILE A 189 -9.58 7.30 -17.30
CA ILE A 189 -9.46 5.94 -17.80
C ILE A 189 -8.19 5.31 -17.21
N VAL A 190 -8.36 4.22 -16.47
CA VAL A 190 -7.28 3.37 -15.98
C VAL A 190 -7.10 2.22 -16.95
N CYS A 191 -6.01 2.25 -17.71
CA CYS A 191 -5.63 1.19 -18.64
C CYS A 191 -4.64 0.24 -17.97
N PHE A 192 -5.01 -1.04 -17.87
CA PHE A 192 -4.18 -2.07 -17.27
C PHE A 192 -3.18 -2.64 -18.29
N PRO A 193 -1.88 -2.70 -17.94
CA PRO A 193 -0.88 -3.32 -18.79
C PRO A 193 -1.03 -4.85 -18.78
N ASN A 194 -0.43 -5.51 -19.79
CA ASN A 194 -0.20 -6.94 -19.78
C ASN A 194 1.07 -7.28 -18.98
N ALA A 195 1.18 -8.54 -18.54
CA ALA A 195 2.21 -8.95 -17.57
C ALA A 195 3.66 -8.95 -18.07
N ASP A 196 3.85 -8.69 -19.35
CA ASP A 196 5.13 -8.63 -20.05
C ASP A 196 5.49 -7.19 -20.47
N LEU A 197 4.59 -6.22 -20.27
CA LEU A 197 4.81 -4.86 -20.75
C LEU A 197 5.94 -4.16 -20.01
N PHE A 198 6.07 -4.39 -18.71
CA PHE A 198 7.04 -3.72 -17.85
C PHE A 198 7.92 -4.76 -17.12
N PRO A 199 8.73 -5.56 -17.84
CA PRO A 199 9.36 -6.76 -17.30
C PRO A 199 10.46 -6.47 -16.27
N SER A 200 11.05 -5.26 -16.32
CA SER A 200 12.14 -4.83 -15.44
C SER A 200 11.67 -4.08 -14.19
N VAL A 201 10.36 -3.86 -14.03
CA VAL A 201 9.83 -2.94 -13.03
C VAL A 201 9.39 -3.71 -11.77
N GLN A 202 10.00 -3.39 -10.63
CA GLN A 202 9.66 -4.04 -9.35
C GLN A 202 8.32 -3.56 -8.77
N GLN A 203 7.78 -2.46 -9.30
CA GLN A 203 6.54 -1.83 -8.88
C GLN A 203 5.52 -1.87 -10.02
N ALA A 204 4.33 -2.42 -9.74
CA ALA A 204 3.24 -2.48 -10.72
C ALA A 204 2.79 -1.06 -11.11
N VAL A 205 2.49 -0.87 -12.40
CA VAL A 205 2.06 0.41 -12.99
C VAL A 205 0.68 0.27 -13.65
N VAL A 206 0.03 1.41 -13.87
CA VAL A 206 -1.13 1.55 -14.74
C VAL A 206 -0.87 2.69 -15.72
N LEU A 207 -1.55 2.66 -16.87
CA LEU A 207 -1.55 3.78 -17.80
C LEU A 207 -2.79 4.62 -17.51
N LEU A 208 -2.59 5.86 -17.05
CA LEU A 208 -3.67 6.80 -16.77
C LEU A 208 -3.90 7.67 -18.00
N LEU A 209 -5.12 7.65 -18.51
CA LEU A 209 -5.56 8.44 -19.65
C LEU A 209 -6.73 9.31 -19.22
N CYS A 210 -6.62 10.64 -19.27
CA CYS A 210 -7.72 11.54 -18.90
C CYS A 210 -7.98 12.60 -19.98
N ASP A 211 -9.26 12.86 -20.26
CA ASP A 211 -9.70 13.91 -21.19
C ASP A 211 -11.12 14.41 -20.87
N ASN A 212 -11.55 15.41 -21.65
CA ASN A 212 -12.85 16.08 -21.54
C ASN A 212 -13.75 15.86 -22.76
N GLU A 213 -13.50 14.82 -23.54
CA GLU A 213 -14.34 14.47 -24.69
C GLU A 213 -15.73 14.00 -24.27
N ASP A 214 -16.65 14.06 -25.22
CA ASP A 214 -17.98 13.50 -25.08
C ASP A 214 -17.95 11.98 -24.83
N GLY A 215 -19.03 11.50 -24.20
CA GLY A 215 -19.20 10.11 -23.77
C GLY A 215 -19.54 9.98 -22.28
N PRO A 216 -19.62 8.73 -21.78
CA PRO A 216 -19.95 8.46 -20.39
C PRO A 216 -18.91 9.08 -19.46
N PRO A 217 -19.29 9.98 -18.54
CA PRO A 217 -18.33 10.60 -17.65
C PRO A 217 -17.88 9.64 -16.54
N GLY A 218 -16.81 10.01 -15.85
CA GLY A 218 -16.31 9.37 -14.64
C GLY A 218 -15.15 8.40 -14.87
N LEU A 219 -14.97 7.53 -13.88
CA LEU A 219 -13.91 6.53 -13.86
C LEU A 219 -14.25 5.37 -14.78
N GLN A 220 -13.26 4.94 -15.56
CA GLN A 220 -13.39 3.87 -16.55
C GLN A 220 -12.15 2.98 -16.54
N THR A 221 -12.29 1.76 -17.05
CA THR A 221 -11.17 0.82 -17.22
C THR A 221 -11.06 0.33 -18.65
N THR A 222 -9.82 0.02 -19.06
CA THR A 222 -9.52 -0.67 -20.32
C THR A 222 -8.22 -1.47 -20.18
N HIS A 223 -7.76 -2.10 -21.26
CA HIS A 223 -6.51 -2.85 -21.32
C HIS A 223 -5.62 -2.34 -22.43
N ILE A 224 -4.30 -2.52 -22.32
CA ILE A 224 -3.34 -2.01 -23.30
C ILE A 224 -3.61 -2.51 -24.72
N GLY A 225 -4.12 -3.74 -24.89
CA GLY A 225 -4.46 -4.28 -26.20
C GLY A 225 -5.54 -3.47 -26.96
N GLU A 226 -6.50 -2.87 -26.24
CA GLU A 226 -7.49 -1.97 -26.85
C GLU A 226 -6.83 -0.66 -27.33
N LEU A 227 -5.88 -0.14 -26.55
CA LEU A 227 -5.12 1.07 -26.88
C LEU A 227 -4.17 0.86 -28.06
N GLU A 228 -3.55 -0.32 -28.16
CA GLU A 228 -2.64 -0.71 -29.25
C GLU A 228 -3.38 -1.06 -30.55
N SER A 229 -4.69 -1.31 -30.50
CA SER A 229 -5.48 -1.74 -31.67
C SER A 229 -5.62 -0.69 -32.77
N GLY A 230 -5.40 0.59 -32.45
CA GLY A 230 -5.61 1.72 -33.37
C GLY A 230 -7.08 2.03 -33.69
N ARG A 231 -8.04 1.32 -33.07
CA ARG A 231 -9.48 1.56 -33.19
C ARG A 231 -9.97 2.57 -32.14
N PRO A 232 -11.20 3.11 -32.25
CA PRO A 232 -11.81 3.89 -31.17
C PRO A 232 -11.74 3.13 -29.85
N LEU A 233 -11.16 3.77 -28.82
CA LEU A 233 -10.86 3.12 -27.55
C LEU A 233 -12.14 2.64 -26.87
N ARG A 234 -12.24 1.33 -26.65
CA ARG A 234 -13.33 0.75 -25.86
C ARG A 234 -12.96 0.79 -24.39
N THR A 235 -13.89 1.30 -23.59
CA THR A 235 -13.74 1.39 -22.15
C THR A 235 -14.96 0.81 -21.45
N THR A 236 -14.78 0.46 -20.18
CA THR A 236 -15.82 -0.07 -19.32
C THR A 236 -16.05 0.90 -18.17
N PRO A 237 -17.28 1.43 -17.97
CA PRO A 237 -17.61 2.28 -16.84
C PRO A 237 -17.32 1.60 -15.50
N ALA A 238 -16.73 2.37 -14.60
CA ALA A 238 -16.13 1.88 -13.38
C ALA A 238 -16.32 2.85 -12.20
N PRO A 239 -17.57 3.23 -11.86
CA PRO A 239 -17.81 4.27 -10.88
C PRO A 239 -17.19 3.92 -9.52
N PRO A 240 -16.56 4.90 -8.83
CA PRO A 240 -16.04 4.69 -7.48
C PRO A 240 -17.14 4.23 -6.52
N TRP A 241 -16.80 3.35 -5.58
CA TRP A 241 -17.71 3.01 -4.49
C TRP A 241 -17.87 4.18 -3.51
N THR A 242 -19.09 4.33 -2.98
CA THR A 242 -19.44 5.38 -2.02
C THR A 242 -18.93 5.09 -0.61
N TRP A 243 -18.92 3.81 -0.22
CA TRP A 243 -18.45 3.35 1.09
C TRP A 243 -16.92 3.13 1.14
N PHE A 244 -16.22 3.32 0.02
CA PHE A 244 -14.80 3.01 -0.05
C PHE A 244 -14.03 3.85 -1.07
N HIS A 245 -13.09 4.66 -0.57
CA HIS A 245 -12.40 5.68 -1.36
C HIS A 245 -11.18 5.21 -2.18
N LYS A 246 -10.86 3.91 -2.17
CA LYS A 246 -9.79 3.34 -3.01
C LYS A 246 -10.37 2.82 -4.32
N TRP A 247 -9.56 2.81 -5.37
CA TRP A 247 -9.90 2.26 -6.68
C TRP A 247 -9.45 0.81 -6.85
N THR A 248 -9.28 0.05 -5.77
CA THR A 248 -8.95 -1.39 -5.87
C THR A 248 -10.10 -2.24 -6.38
N HIS A 249 -11.33 -1.72 -6.35
CA HIS A 249 -12.48 -2.31 -7.04
C HIS A 249 -12.25 -2.42 -8.56
N LEU A 250 -11.31 -1.66 -9.13
CA LEU A 250 -10.93 -1.78 -10.54
C LEU A 250 -10.27 -3.12 -10.89
N PHE A 251 -9.80 -3.90 -9.90
CA PHE A 251 -9.32 -5.27 -10.11
C PHE A 251 -10.45 -6.28 -10.36
N LEU A 252 -11.69 -5.85 -10.18
CA LEU A 252 -12.89 -6.65 -10.38
C LEU A 252 -13.53 -6.29 -11.73
N SER A 253 -14.17 -7.27 -12.37
CA SER A 253 -15.07 -7.03 -13.51
C SER A 253 -16.34 -6.33 -13.06
N ASN A 254 -17.12 -5.78 -13.99
CA ASN A 254 -18.37 -5.10 -13.63
C ASN A 254 -19.35 -6.02 -12.89
N ASN A 255 -19.49 -7.27 -13.32
CA ASN A 255 -20.36 -8.23 -12.64
C ASN A 255 -19.85 -8.53 -11.22
N GLU A 256 -18.54 -8.71 -11.06
CA GLU A 256 -17.93 -8.96 -9.75
C GLU A 256 -18.11 -7.76 -8.81
N ARG A 257 -18.00 -6.53 -9.32
CA ARG A 257 -18.26 -5.31 -8.53
C ARG A 257 -19.70 -5.25 -8.07
N THR A 258 -20.66 -5.61 -8.92
CA THR A 258 -22.07 -5.68 -8.54
C THR A 258 -22.28 -6.70 -7.43
N VAL A 259 -21.73 -7.91 -7.57
CA VAL A 259 -21.81 -8.95 -6.52
C VAL A 259 -21.27 -8.44 -5.18
N VAL A 260 -20.09 -7.80 -5.19
CA VAL A 260 -19.45 -7.26 -3.99
C VAL A 260 -20.30 -6.13 -3.40
N SER A 261 -20.68 -5.13 -4.19
CA SER A 261 -21.48 -3.99 -3.74
C SER A 261 -22.81 -4.42 -3.14
N SER A 262 -23.54 -5.32 -3.81
CA SER A 262 -24.83 -5.83 -3.32
C SER A 262 -24.66 -6.57 -2.00
N ALA A 263 -23.65 -7.44 -1.90
CA ALA A 263 -23.36 -8.14 -0.65
C ALA A 263 -23.05 -7.16 0.49
N PHE A 264 -22.14 -6.19 0.29
CA PHE A 264 -21.79 -5.23 1.34
C PHE A 264 -22.93 -4.30 1.76
N ALA A 265 -23.85 -3.97 0.84
CA ALA A 265 -25.05 -3.22 1.17
C ALA A 265 -26.02 -4.01 2.08
N GLU A 266 -26.11 -5.33 1.89
CA GLU A 266 -27.00 -6.21 2.66
C GLU A 266 -26.41 -6.67 3.99
N LEU A 267 -25.07 -6.79 4.10
CA LEU A 267 -24.42 -7.31 5.31
C LEU A 267 -24.78 -6.48 6.55
N GLY A 268 -24.86 -5.15 6.42
CA GLY A 268 -25.06 -4.25 7.58
C GLY A 268 -23.96 -4.38 8.65
N TRP A 269 -22.81 -4.95 8.28
CA TRP A 269 -21.70 -5.22 9.18
C TRP A 269 -20.98 -3.94 9.54
N ARG A 270 -20.52 -3.89 10.80
CA ARG A 270 -19.83 -2.72 11.34
C ARG A 270 -18.31 -2.89 11.21
N PRO A 271 -17.56 -1.79 11.07
CA PRO A 271 -16.11 -1.85 11.06
C PRO A 271 -15.57 -2.39 12.39
N LEU A 272 -14.37 -2.99 12.36
CA LEU A 272 -13.67 -3.49 13.56
C LEU A 272 -13.60 -2.42 14.67
N ALA A 273 -13.45 -1.15 14.28
CA ALA A 273 -13.45 0.02 15.16
C ALA A 273 -14.66 0.12 16.10
N ASP A 274 -15.81 -0.43 15.71
CA ASP A 274 -17.05 -0.40 16.51
C ASP A 274 -17.08 -1.50 17.58
N TYR A 275 -16.21 -2.50 17.46
CA TYR A 275 -16.10 -3.63 18.38
C TYR A 275 -14.83 -3.57 19.23
N GLY A 276 -13.82 -2.83 18.79
CA GLY A 276 -12.52 -2.72 19.43
C GLY A 276 -11.58 -1.81 18.65
N ARG A 277 -10.28 -1.92 18.94
CA ARG A 277 -9.27 -1.09 18.27
C ARG A 277 -8.03 -1.90 17.94
N ALA A 278 -7.64 -1.89 16.68
CA ALA A 278 -6.38 -2.43 16.20
C ALA A 278 -5.29 -1.34 16.20
N GLU A 279 -4.18 -1.59 16.88
CA GLU A 279 -3.05 -0.66 17.00
C GLU A 279 -1.73 -1.36 16.70
N VAL A 280 -0.72 -0.60 16.30
CA VAL A 280 0.62 -1.13 16.03
C VAL A 280 1.21 -1.73 17.32
N GLY A 281 1.91 -2.85 17.18
CA GLY A 281 2.72 -3.44 18.26
C GLY A 281 3.84 -2.53 18.77
N VAL A 282 4.58 -2.99 19.78
CA VAL A 282 5.71 -2.25 20.34
C VAL A 282 6.81 -2.04 19.28
N VAL A 283 7.35 -0.83 19.24
CA VAL A 283 8.55 -0.51 18.46
C VAL A 283 9.71 -0.45 19.44
N THR A 284 10.52 -1.51 19.51
CA THR A 284 11.63 -1.57 20.48
C THR A 284 12.83 -0.70 20.05
N GLY A 285 13.12 -0.64 18.76
CA GLY A 285 14.34 -0.03 18.20
C GLY A 285 15.56 -0.97 18.20
N ASP A 286 15.49 -2.07 18.95
CA ASP A 286 16.50 -3.13 18.98
C ASP A 286 15.91 -4.42 19.56
N ASN A 287 15.25 -5.23 18.73
CA ASN A 287 14.60 -6.45 19.20
C ASN A 287 15.58 -7.41 19.92
N GLY A 288 16.85 -7.46 19.52
CA GLY A 288 17.84 -8.34 20.15
C GLY A 288 18.23 -7.93 21.58
N PHE A 289 18.13 -6.63 21.89
CA PHE A 289 18.37 -6.13 23.24
C PHE A 289 17.12 -6.24 24.13
N PHE A 290 15.95 -5.90 23.58
CA PHE A 290 14.72 -5.78 24.36
C PHE A 290 13.92 -7.08 24.48
N ILE A 291 14.08 -8.03 23.55
CA ILE A 291 13.27 -9.26 23.51
C ILE A 291 14.16 -10.48 23.75
N LEU A 292 13.95 -11.11 24.90
CA LEU A 292 14.83 -12.12 25.45
C LEU A 292 14.25 -13.54 25.28
N PRO A 293 15.11 -14.54 24.97
CA PRO A 293 14.76 -15.94 25.15
C PRO A 293 14.62 -16.28 26.64
N GLN A 294 13.92 -17.38 26.94
CA GLN A 294 13.61 -17.81 28.31
C GLN A 294 14.86 -17.88 29.22
N ALA A 295 15.96 -18.47 28.73
CA ALA A 295 17.18 -18.62 29.50
C ALA A 295 17.85 -17.27 29.85
N ALA A 296 17.69 -16.25 29.02
CA ALA A 296 18.20 -14.91 29.33
C ALA A 296 17.25 -14.16 30.29
N ALA A 297 15.94 -14.29 30.08
CA ALA A 297 14.91 -13.76 30.97
C ALA A 297 15.04 -14.32 32.40
N GLN A 298 15.28 -15.62 32.56
CA GLN A 298 15.50 -16.27 33.86
C GLN A 298 16.79 -15.76 34.53
N ARG A 299 17.87 -15.56 33.77
CA ARG A 299 19.12 -15.00 34.29
C ARG A 299 18.98 -13.57 34.82
N LEU A 300 18.03 -12.79 34.32
CA LEU A 300 17.75 -11.46 34.88
C LEU A 300 17.11 -11.51 36.27
N GLY A 301 16.50 -12.65 36.66
CA GLY A 301 15.88 -12.80 37.99
C GLY A 301 14.76 -11.78 38.30
N ALA A 302 14.22 -11.11 37.28
CA ALA A 302 13.40 -9.90 37.44
C ALA A 302 12.02 -10.01 36.74
N PRO A 303 11.17 -10.99 37.12
CA PRO A 303 9.92 -11.28 36.40
C PRO A 303 8.94 -10.10 36.36
N GLY A 304 8.97 -9.20 37.36
CA GLY A 304 8.14 -7.98 37.38
C GLY A 304 8.48 -6.95 36.31
N PHE A 305 9.61 -7.10 35.61
CA PHE A 305 10.06 -6.22 34.52
C PHE A 305 10.03 -6.93 33.17
N LEU A 306 9.31 -8.06 33.07
CA LEU A 306 9.25 -8.88 31.86
C LEU A 306 7.80 -9.06 31.41
N THR A 307 7.50 -8.65 30.18
CA THR A 307 6.19 -8.86 29.56
C THR A 307 6.26 -9.96 28.51
N PRO A 308 5.37 -10.96 28.51
CA PRO A 308 5.25 -11.92 27.41
C PRO A 308 4.99 -11.21 26.08
N ILE A 309 5.71 -11.59 25.02
CA ILE A 309 5.62 -10.94 23.71
C ILE A 309 5.73 -11.94 22.56
N ILE A 310 4.97 -11.68 21.49
CA ILE A 310 5.12 -12.36 20.19
C ILE A 310 5.80 -11.44 19.19
N SER A 311 6.93 -11.89 18.66
CA SER A 311 7.80 -11.08 17.78
C SER A 311 7.63 -11.40 16.28
N SER A 312 6.93 -12.48 15.94
CA SER A 312 6.79 -12.93 14.55
C SER A 312 5.45 -13.61 14.29
N ALA A 313 4.80 -13.21 13.20
CA ALA A 313 3.54 -13.78 12.74
C ALA A 313 3.62 -15.29 12.46
N ARG A 314 4.83 -15.81 12.17
CA ARG A 314 5.07 -17.26 11.96
C ARG A 314 4.87 -18.09 13.22
N ASP A 315 4.97 -17.47 14.39
CA ASP A 315 4.79 -18.12 15.68
C ASP A 315 3.29 -18.32 16.01
N LEU A 316 2.38 -17.71 15.23
CA LEU A 316 0.94 -17.82 15.39
C LEU A 316 0.40 -18.86 14.41
N GLN A 317 0.21 -20.11 14.84
CA GLN A 317 -0.19 -21.20 13.92
C GLN A 317 -1.69 -21.32 13.67
N GLY A 318 -2.52 -20.86 14.61
CA GLY A 318 -3.98 -20.90 14.54
C GLY A 318 -4.63 -19.51 14.59
N ILE A 319 -5.88 -19.50 15.04
CA ILE A 319 -6.63 -18.31 15.48
C ILE A 319 -6.68 -18.20 17.01
N SER A 320 -5.99 -19.07 17.74
CA SER A 320 -5.81 -19.00 19.19
C SER A 320 -4.33 -19.09 19.57
N LEU A 321 -3.92 -18.35 20.60
CA LEU A 321 -2.64 -18.54 21.29
C LEU A 321 -2.92 -18.81 22.77
N ASN A 322 -2.69 -20.06 23.19
CA ASN A 322 -2.89 -20.50 24.56
C ASN A 322 -1.56 -20.75 25.29
N SER A 323 -1.63 -21.13 26.57
CA SER A 323 -0.44 -21.42 27.39
C SER A 323 0.40 -22.60 26.88
N SER A 324 -0.21 -23.56 26.18
CA SER A 324 0.54 -24.65 25.54
C SER A 324 1.32 -24.16 24.33
N ASP A 325 0.67 -23.37 23.46
CA ASP A 325 1.35 -22.75 22.32
C ASP A 325 2.53 -21.90 22.76
N PHE A 326 2.34 -21.09 23.82
CA PHE A 326 3.40 -20.25 24.35
C PHE A 326 4.57 -21.09 24.89
N ARG A 327 4.29 -22.20 25.61
CA ARG A 327 5.34 -23.13 26.07
C ARG A 327 6.11 -23.75 24.91
N ASP A 328 5.44 -24.11 23.81
CA ASP A 328 6.11 -24.63 22.62
C ASP A 328 7.06 -23.62 21.99
N LEU A 329 6.71 -22.33 22.01
CA LEU A 329 7.61 -21.26 21.57
C LEU A 329 8.85 -21.17 22.46
N LEU A 330 8.68 -21.28 23.77
CA LEU A 330 9.79 -21.32 24.73
C LEU A 330 10.71 -22.51 24.48
N ASN A 331 10.14 -23.70 24.29
CA ASN A 331 10.89 -24.94 24.01
C ASN A 331 11.69 -24.86 22.70
N ARG A 332 11.19 -24.11 21.71
CA ARG A 332 11.89 -23.84 20.45
C ARG A 332 12.95 -22.73 20.55
N GLY A 333 13.20 -22.21 21.76
CA GLY A 333 14.17 -21.14 22.00
C GLY A 333 13.76 -19.78 21.42
N ARG A 334 12.48 -19.56 21.13
CA ARG A 334 12.00 -18.28 20.59
C ARG A 334 12.14 -17.18 21.64
N PRO A 335 12.51 -15.94 21.26
CA PRO A 335 12.54 -14.81 22.18
C PRO A 335 11.10 -14.34 22.46
N CYS A 336 10.69 -14.48 23.73
CA CYS A 336 9.28 -14.38 24.15
C CYS A 336 9.06 -13.43 25.34
N PHE A 337 10.10 -12.76 25.85
CA PHE A 337 10.01 -11.84 26.98
C PHE A 337 10.56 -10.47 26.63
N LEU A 338 9.71 -9.44 26.68
CA LEU A 338 10.09 -8.05 26.53
C LEU A 338 10.60 -7.52 27.88
N VAL A 339 11.75 -6.86 27.89
CA VAL A 339 12.18 -6.01 29.01
C VAL A 339 11.28 -4.77 29.04
N ASP A 340 10.43 -4.68 30.06
CA ASP A 340 9.42 -3.63 30.24
C ASP A 340 9.68 -2.88 31.55
N THR A 341 10.29 -1.71 31.43
CA THR A 341 10.53 -0.83 32.58
C THR A 341 10.71 0.62 32.15
N SER A 342 10.14 1.53 32.94
CA SER A 342 10.41 2.97 32.87
C SER A 342 11.08 3.49 34.14
N ALA A 343 11.40 2.61 35.10
CA ALA A 343 11.97 3.03 36.36
C ALA A 343 13.42 3.55 36.18
N PRO A 344 13.86 4.53 37.01
CA PRO A 344 15.24 4.98 37.02
C PRO A 344 16.20 3.81 37.23
N LYS A 345 17.33 3.82 36.51
CA LYS A 345 18.31 2.72 36.51
C LYS A 345 18.78 2.36 37.91
N SER A 346 18.90 3.34 38.81
CA SER A 346 19.27 3.17 40.23
C SER A 346 18.31 2.25 41.01
N ASN A 347 17.04 2.19 40.59
CA ASN A 347 15.98 1.47 41.29
C ASN A 347 15.76 0.05 40.71
N LEU A 348 16.56 -0.35 39.73
CA LEU A 348 16.43 -1.65 39.06
C LEU A 348 17.29 -2.73 39.74
N PRO A 349 16.89 -4.01 39.68
CA PRO A 349 17.72 -5.14 40.11
C PRO A 349 19.11 -5.13 39.46
N ALA A 350 20.11 -5.70 40.13
CA ALA A 350 21.50 -5.66 39.70
C ALA A 350 21.71 -6.23 38.28
N GLU A 351 21.05 -7.35 37.99
CA GLU A 351 21.12 -8.06 36.72
C GLU A 351 20.51 -7.23 35.59
N LEU A 352 19.41 -6.52 35.86
CA LEU A 352 18.77 -5.64 34.89
C LEU A 352 19.61 -4.37 34.64
N ARG A 353 20.27 -3.82 35.68
CA ARG A 353 21.25 -2.73 35.52
C ARG A 353 22.41 -3.17 34.64
N GLN A 354 22.97 -4.35 34.89
CA GLN A 354 24.05 -4.93 34.07
C GLN A 354 23.63 -5.15 32.61
N HIS A 355 22.39 -5.59 32.38
CA HIS A 355 21.84 -5.70 31.03
C HIS A 355 21.78 -4.35 30.33
N ILE A 356 21.32 -3.30 31.03
CA ILE A 356 21.31 -1.93 30.51
C ILE A 356 22.73 -1.42 30.24
N ASP A 357 23.68 -1.64 31.14
CA ASP A 357 25.11 -1.31 30.96
C ASP A 357 25.71 -2.00 29.72
N TRP A 358 25.32 -3.25 29.48
CA TRP A 358 25.70 -3.97 28.27
C TRP A 358 25.11 -3.33 27.00
N GLY A 359 23.85 -2.93 27.02
CA GLY A 359 23.22 -2.18 25.91
C GLY A 359 23.88 -0.82 25.65
N GLU A 360 24.31 -0.13 26.70
CA GLU A 360 25.09 1.12 26.59
C GLU A 360 26.43 0.86 25.90
N ARG A 361 27.21 -0.13 26.36
CA ARG A 361 28.48 -0.54 25.73
C ARG A 361 28.32 -0.99 24.27
N LYS A 362 27.17 -1.56 23.90
CA LYS A 362 26.85 -1.95 22.52
C LYS A 362 26.31 -0.82 21.64
N GLY A 363 26.09 0.37 22.20
CA GLY A 363 25.56 1.51 21.46
C GLY A 363 24.05 1.42 21.17
N THR A 364 23.30 0.54 21.84
CA THR A 364 21.84 0.45 21.67
C THR A 364 21.15 1.78 22.01
N HIS A 365 21.60 2.46 23.06
CA HIS A 365 21.13 3.79 23.47
C HIS A 365 21.28 4.87 22.38
N LEU A 366 22.23 4.73 21.45
CA LEU A 366 22.47 5.68 20.36
C LEU A 366 21.54 5.47 19.16
N ARG A 367 20.83 4.32 19.09
CA ARG A 367 19.88 4.05 18.00
C ARG A 367 18.73 5.05 18.04
N TYR A 368 18.24 5.42 16.86
CA TYR A 368 17.26 6.51 16.69
C TYR A 368 16.09 6.46 17.69
N LYS A 369 15.42 5.30 17.82
CA LYS A 369 14.26 5.15 18.71
C LYS A 369 14.63 5.17 20.19
N CYS A 370 15.83 4.71 20.55
CA CYS A 370 16.31 4.69 21.94
C CYS A 370 16.75 6.08 22.39
N ARG A 371 17.50 6.79 21.55
CA ARG A 371 18.03 8.14 21.84
C ARG A 371 16.95 9.18 22.15
N ILE A 372 15.75 9.02 21.60
CA ILE A 372 14.64 9.97 21.78
C ILE A 372 13.73 9.64 22.98
N ARG A 373 14.08 8.63 23.79
CA ARG A 373 13.31 8.21 24.98
C ARG A 373 14.02 8.65 26.25
N GLN A 374 13.24 8.82 27.32
CA GLN A 374 13.76 9.06 28.66
C GLN A 374 13.02 8.17 29.67
N PRO A 375 13.70 7.22 30.35
CA PRO A 375 15.05 6.74 30.04
C PRO A 375 15.12 6.06 28.65
N TRP A 376 16.32 5.93 28.07
CA TRP A 376 16.50 5.41 26.68
C TRP A 376 15.91 4.00 26.46
N TYR A 377 15.86 3.20 27.54
CA TYR A 377 15.35 1.83 27.57
C TYR A 377 13.84 1.72 27.85
N ALA A 378 13.13 2.82 28.09
CA ALA A 378 11.68 2.79 28.32
C ALA A 378 10.91 2.58 27.01
N VAL A 379 10.52 1.34 26.72
CA VAL A 379 9.73 1.02 25.52
C VAL A 379 8.29 1.56 25.71
N PRO A 380 7.81 2.48 24.85
CA PRO A 380 6.48 3.05 25.03
C PRO A 380 5.38 2.10 24.55
N GLY A 381 4.19 2.26 25.13
CA GLY A 381 2.98 1.60 24.65
C GLY A 381 2.99 0.08 24.83
N VAL A 382 3.54 -0.41 25.94
CA VAL A 382 3.42 -1.81 26.35
C VAL A 382 2.09 -1.99 27.08
N TRP A 383 1.25 -2.89 26.57
CA TRP A 383 -0.01 -3.23 27.21
C TRP A 383 -0.47 -4.65 26.80
N PRO A 384 -1.28 -5.32 27.66
CA PRO A 384 -1.82 -6.64 27.39
C PRO A 384 -2.93 -6.58 26.33
N ALA A 385 -2.79 -7.36 25.26
CA ALA A 385 -3.77 -7.43 24.19
C ALA A 385 -4.78 -8.57 24.39
N ASP A 386 -6.00 -8.38 23.89
CA ASP A 386 -7.05 -9.41 23.89
C ASP A 386 -6.93 -10.33 22.67
N ALA A 387 -6.44 -9.76 21.56
CA ALA A 387 -6.17 -10.46 20.33
C ALA A 387 -5.00 -9.81 19.57
N LEU A 388 -4.43 -10.56 18.63
CA LEU A 388 -3.46 -10.06 17.66
C LEU A 388 -4.04 -10.13 16.26
N MET A 389 -3.60 -9.25 15.37
CA MET A 389 -3.91 -9.30 13.94
C MET A 389 -2.63 -9.30 13.14
N LEU A 390 -2.57 -10.19 12.14
CA LEU A 390 -1.44 -10.20 11.23
C LEU A 390 -1.44 -8.91 10.40
N ARG A 391 -0.45 -8.05 10.65
CA ARG A 391 -0.26 -6.83 9.86
C ARG A 391 0.13 -7.16 8.43
N GLN A 392 0.98 -8.17 8.27
CA GLN A 392 1.48 -8.68 6.99
C GLN A 392 1.12 -10.16 6.87
N ALA A 393 0.34 -10.52 5.86
CA ALA A 393 -0.14 -11.88 5.61
C ALA A 393 0.30 -12.38 4.23
N GLY A 394 0.95 -13.55 4.19
CA GLY A 394 1.30 -14.22 2.93
C GLY A 394 0.14 -15.04 2.37
N ASP A 395 -0.60 -15.73 3.23
CA ASP A 395 -1.85 -16.41 2.88
C ASP A 395 -3.03 -15.45 3.11
N VAL A 396 -3.97 -15.80 3.98
CA VAL A 396 -5.06 -14.91 4.38
C VAL A 396 -4.70 -14.14 5.66
N PRO A 397 -5.11 -12.87 5.80
CA PRO A 397 -5.06 -12.19 7.09
C PRO A 397 -5.94 -12.94 8.10
N ARG A 398 -5.58 -12.85 9.38
CA ARG A 398 -6.39 -13.42 10.46
C ARG A 398 -6.18 -12.67 11.76
N LEU A 399 -7.18 -12.80 12.63
CA LEU A 399 -7.08 -12.48 14.04
C LEU A 399 -6.66 -13.71 14.83
N VAL A 400 -6.05 -13.49 16.00
CA VAL A 400 -5.64 -14.53 16.93
C VAL A 400 -6.06 -14.14 18.33
N HIS A 401 -6.97 -14.90 18.92
CA HIS A 401 -7.40 -14.73 20.31
C HIS A 401 -6.26 -15.07 21.27
N LEU A 402 -6.01 -14.19 22.25
CA LEU A 402 -4.99 -14.42 23.26
C LEU A 402 -5.60 -15.00 24.54
N ALA A 403 -5.60 -16.33 24.65
CA ALA A 403 -5.90 -17.00 25.92
C ALA A 403 -4.70 -16.89 26.89
N LYS A 404 -3.48 -16.82 26.35
CA LYS A 404 -2.29 -16.37 27.08
C LYS A 404 -2.05 -14.89 26.75
N VAL A 405 -2.28 -14.02 27.72
CA VAL A 405 -2.06 -12.57 27.56
C VAL A 405 -0.59 -12.29 27.23
N CYS A 406 -0.37 -11.59 26.13
CA CYS A 406 0.93 -11.13 25.67
C CYS A 406 0.78 -9.82 24.88
N THR A 407 1.91 -9.18 24.60
CA THR A 407 1.99 -8.07 23.65
C THR A 407 2.61 -8.54 22.33
N SER A 408 2.84 -7.66 21.36
CA SER A 408 3.49 -8.00 20.09
C SER A 408 4.39 -6.88 19.58
N THR A 409 5.34 -7.21 18.71
CA THR A 409 6.13 -6.22 17.96
C THR A 409 5.30 -5.51 16.90
N ASP A 410 5.79 -4.37 16.41
CA ASP A 410 5.19 -3.52 15.36
C ASP A 410 4.90 -4.22 14.01
N THR A 411 5.42 -5.43 13.82
CA THR A 411 5.08 -6.33 12.71
C THR A 411 3.72 -7.03 12.86
N ILE A 412 3.04 -6.90 14.00
CA ILE A 412 1.75 -7.51 14.32
C ILE A 412 0.92 -6.45 15.04
N HIS A 413 -0.35 -6.30 14.66
CA HIS A 413 -1.24 -5.38 15.37
C HIS A 413 -1.75 -6.04 16.65
N ARG A 414 -1.88 -5.24 17.69
CA ARG A 414 -2.54 -5.60 18.93
C ARG A 414 -3.97 -5.10 18.89
N ILE A 415 -4.88 -5.88 19.45
CA ILE A 415 -6.29 -5.54 19.53
C ILE A 415 -6.73 -5.50 20.98
N ARG A 416 -7.49 -4.45 21.30
CA ARG A 416 -8.32 -4.36 22.49
C ARG A 416 -9.79 -4.34 22.08
N TRP A 417 -10.58 -5.27 22.60
CA TRP A 417 -12.02 -5.29 22.36
C TRP A 417 -12.74 -4.39 23.36
N HIS A 418 -13.86 -3.80 22.96
CA HIS A 418 -14.77 -3.12 23.90
C HIS A 418 -15.40 -4.12 24.87
N ARG A 419 -15.62 -5.36 24.42
CA ARG A 419 -16.09 -6.49 25.25
C ARG A 419 -15.18 -7.70 25.04
N ALA A 420 -14.25 -7.92 25.98
CA ALA A 420 -13.29 -9.03 25.91
C ALA A 420 -13.95 -10.41 25.75
N ALA A 421 -15.15 -10.62 26.32
CA ALA A 421 -15.92 -11.86 26.20
C ALA A 421 -16.26 -12.24 24.75
N HIS A 422 -16.33 -11.28 23.82
CA HIS A 422 -16.61 -11.52 22.41
C HIS A 422 -15.36 -11.81 21.57
N SER A 423 -14.16 -11.86 22.17
CA SER A 423 -12.92 -12.01 21.42
C SER A 423 -12.93 -13.24 20.52
N LYS A 424 -13.34 -14.40 21.02
CA LYS A 424 -13.39 -15.64 20.23
C LYS A 424 -14.38 -15.50 19.07
N THR A 425 -15.54 -14.89 19.31
CA THR A 425 -16.56 -14.62 18.30
C THR A 425 -16.04 -13.73 17.17
N HIS A 426 -15.39 -12.61 17.48
CA HIS A 426 -14.82 -11.72 16.46
C HIS A 426 -13.66 -12.39 15.70
N VAL A 427 -12.83 -13.17 16.41
CA VAL A 427 -11.69 -13.87 15.81
C VAL A 427 -12.14 -14.98 14.85
N ALA A 428 -13.10 -15.82 15.24
CA ALA A 428 -13.68 -16.82 14.34
C ALA A 428 -14.45 -16.14 13.19
N GLY A 429 -15.27 -15.14 13.52
CA GLY A 429 -16.06 -14.38 12.55
C GLY A 429 -15.21 -13.70 11.47
N PHE A 430 -13.97 -13.33 11.76
CA PHE A 430 -13.06 -12.74 10.78
C PHE A 430 -12.75 -13.67 9.59
N MET A 431 -12.75 -14.99 9.82
CA MET A 431 -12.39 -16.00 8.82
C MET A 431 -13.55 -16.30 7.87
N ASN A 432 -14.09 -15.29 7.19
CA ASN A 432 -15.20 -15.45 6.23
C ASN A 432 -14.89 -14.78 4.88
N THR A 433 -15.64 -15.18 3.84
CA THR A 433 -15.40 -14.71 2.47
C THR A 433 -15.47 -13.19 2.33
N TRP A 434 -16.51 -12.54 2.86
CA TRP A 434 -16.70 -11.09 2.71
C TRP A 434 -15.66 -10.25 3.46
N THR A 435 -15.36 -10.60 4.72
CA THR A 435 -14.31 -9.93 5.49
C THR A 435 -12.95 -10.07 4.80
N LEU A 436 -12.66 -11.23 4.21
CA LEU A 436 -11.40 -11.44 3.47
C LEU A 436 -11.37 -10.70 2.12
N ILE A 437 -12.49 -10.58 1.41
CA ILE A 437 -12.61 -9.70 0.22
C ILE A 437 -12.33 -8.25 0.61
N ALA A 438 -12.93 -7.77 1.71
CA ALA A 438 -12.65 -6.43 2.23
C ALA A 438 -11.16 -6.28 2.55
N CYS A 439 -10.52 -7.27 3.18
CA CYS A 439 -9.09 -7.22 3.44
C CYS A 439 -8.25 -7.09 2.17
N GLU A 440 -8.53 -7.87 1.12
CA GLU A 440 -7.77 -7.81 -0.14
C GLU A 440 -7.99 -6.48 -0.88
N LEU A 441 -9.19 -5.90 -0.80
CA LEU A 441 -9.51 -4.62 -1.44
C LEU A 441 -8.96 -3.42 -0.63
N MET A 442 -8.99 -3.51 0.70
CA MET A 442 -8.54 -2.44 1.61
C MET A 442 -7.03 -2.46 1.86
N GLY A 443 -6.41 -3.63 1.83
CA GLY A 443 -4.99 -3.79 2.08
C GLY A 443 -4.09 -3.28 0.97
N ARG A 444 -2.80 -3.25 1.26
CA ARG A 444 -1.74 -2.90 0.33
C ARG A 444 -1.05 -4.18 -0.09
N SER A 445 -0.81 -4.32 -1.39
CA SER A 445 -0.12 -5.47 -1.95
C SER A 445 1.31 -5.06 -2.32
N TYR A 446 2.29 -5.72 -1.72
CA TYR A 446 3.71 -5.52 -2.04
C TYR A 446 4.27 -6.68 -2.88
N GLY A 447 5.44 -6.46 -3.48
CA GLY A 447 6.22 -7.52 -4.11
C GLY A 447 6.43 -8.71 -3.16
N GLY A 448 6.42 -9.94 -3.71
CA GLY A 448 6.46 -11.17 -2.92
C GLY A 448 5.10 -11.70 -2.48
N GLY A 449 4.00 -11.01 -2.83
CA GLY A 449 2.64 -11.46 -2.61
C GLY A 449 2.15 -11.29 -1.18
N VAL A 450 2.69 -10.34 -0.42
CA VAL A 450 2.25 -10.05 0.95
C VAL A 450 1.11 -9.03 0.93
N LEU A 451 0.04 -9.31 1.69
CA LEU A 451 -1.02 -8.35 2.01
C LEU A 451 -0.66 -7.63 3.29
N GLU A 452 -0.66 -6.31 3.26
CA GLU A 452 -0.44 -5.49 4.44
C GLU A 452 -1.67 -4.65 4.77
N LEU A 453 -2.09 -4.69 6.03
CA LEU A 453 -3.17 -3.86 6.55
C LEU A 453 -2.57 -2.89 7.56
N MET A 454 -2.59 -1.59 7.30
CA MET A 454 -2.22 -0.57 8.30
C MET A 454 -3.36 -0.39 9.32
N PRO A 455 -3.12 0.23 10.49
CA PRO A 455 -4.16 0.38 11.51
C PRO A 455 -5.46 1.00 10.97
N ARG A 456 -5.40 2.02 10.11
CA ARG A 456 -6.60 2.61 9.51
C ARG A 456 -7.40 1.61 8.68
N GLU A 457 -6.71 0.75 7.92
CA GLU A 457 -7.35 -0.26 7.08
C GLU A 457 -7.89 -1.40 7.96
N ALA A 458 -7.09 -1.89 8.92
CA ALA A 458 -7.49 -2.91 9.89
C ALA A 458 -8.74 -2.52 10.69
N ASN A 459 -8.79 -1.28 11.21
CA ASN A 459 -9.95 -0.78 11.96
C ASN A 459 -11.20 -0.58 11.08
N GLY A 460 -11.03 -0.40 9.77
CA GLY A 460 -12.13 -0.26 8.83
C GLY A 460 -12.67 -1.60 8.29
N ILE A 461 -12.06 -2.73 8.62
CA ILE A 461 -12.50 -4.05 8.13
C ILE A 461 -13.89 -4.36 8.71
N PRO A 462 -14.91 -4.65 7.87
CA PRO A 462 -16.23 -5.02 8.34
C PRO A 462 -16.22 -6.43 8.95
N LEU A 463 -16.88 -6.57 10.10
CA LEU A 463 -17.00 -7.84 10.83
C LEU A 463 -18.47 -8.23 11.04
N PRO A 464 -18.78 -9.54 11.01
CA PRO A 464 -20.09 -10.00 11.42
C PRO A 464 -20.36 -9.64 12.90
N PRO A 465 -21.64 -9.50 13.29
CA PRO A 465 -21.99 -9.31 14.69
C PRO A 465 -21.51 -10.51 15.54
N PRO A 466 -21.34 -10.32 16.86
CA PRO A 466 -20.90 -11.40 17.74
C PRO A 466 -22.02 -12.45 17.94
N LEU A 467 -22.09 -13.44 17.05
CA LEU A 467 -23.06 -14.53 17.08
C LEU A 467 -22.60 -15.70 17.97
N GLN A 468 -23.47 -16.24 18.81
CA GLN A 468 -23.14 -17.40 19.67
C GLN A 468 -22.66 -18.62 18.86
N ARG A 469 -23.20 -18.84 17.64
CA ARG A 469 -22.75 -19.94 16.76
C ARG A 469 -21.27 -19.83 16.37
N LEU A 470 -20.73 -18.62 16.25
CA LEU A 470 -19.29 -18.40 15.98
C LEU A 470 -18.44 -18.77 17.20
N GLN A 471 -18.93 -18.51 18.41
CA GLN A 471 -18.27 -18.96 19.64
C GLN A 471 -18.18 -20.49 19.68
N THR A 472 -19.29 -21.20 19.38
CA THR A 472 -19.32 -22.66 19.34
C THR A 472 -18.41 -23.24 18.26
N ALA A 473 -18.28 -22.56 17.11
CA ALA A 473 -17.42 -23.02 16.02
C ALA A 473 -15.91 -22.74 16.23
N PHE A 474 -15.55 -21.92 17.21
CA PHE A 474 -14.19 -21.38 17.37
C PHE A 474 -13.10 -22.47 17.37
N ASP A 475 -13.23 -23.51 18.18
CA ASP A 475 -12.20 -24.54 18.32
C ASP A 475 -12.05 -25.39 17.03
N ASN A 476 -13.16 -25.62 16.31
CA ASN A 476 -13.12 -26.29 15.00
C ASN A 476 -12.40 -25.43 13.95
N VAL A 477 -12.71 -24.12 13.89
CA VAL A 477 -12.04 -23.19 12.97
C VAL A 477 -10.54 -23.10 13.29
N ASP A 478 -10.16 -23.03 14.58
CA ASP A 478 -8.75 -23.05 14.99
C ASP A 478 -8.02 -24.32 14.54
N ALA A 479 -8.64 -25.49 14.72
CA ALA A 479 -8.08 -26.77 14.29
C ALA A 479 -7.86 -26.82 12.77
N LEU A 480 -8.81 -26.32 11.98
CA LEU A 480 -8.71 -26.25 10.51
C LEU A 480 -7.59 -25.31 10.07
N VAL A 481 -7.48 -24.12 10.69
CA VAL A 481 -6.42 -23.14 10.39
C VAL A 481 -5.03 -23.71 10.71
N ARG A 482 -4.87 -24.37 11.86
CA ARG A 482 -3.61 -25.04 12.25
C ARG A 482 -3.20 -26.13 11.26
N LYS A 483 -4.17 -26.88 10.73
CA LYS A 483 -3.98 -27.89 9.68
C LYS A 483 -3.79 -27.29 8.28
N ARG A 484 -3.70 -25.96 8.15
CA ARG A 484 -3.61 -25.22 6.88
C ARG A 484 -4.80 -25.43 5.93
N ARG A 485 -5.94 -25.86 6.46
CA ARG A 485 -7.20 -26.04 5.71
C ARG A 485 -8.04 -24.77 5.72
N LEU A 486 -7.45 -23.68 5.23
CA LEU A 486 -8.04 -22.34 5.30
C LEU A 486 -9.40 -22.25 4.60
N GLN A 487 -9.56 -22.91 3.45
CA GLN A 487 -10.82 -22.90 2.71
C GLN A 487 -11.97 -23.53 3.51
N GLN A 488 -11.70 -24.66 4.18
CA GLN A 488 -12.69 -25.32 5.05
C GLN A 488 -13.02 -24.46 6.27
N ALA A 489 -12.02 -23.79 6.85
CA ALA A 489 -12.24 -22.85 7.95
C ALA A 489 -13.17 -21.70 7.53
N ILE A 490 -12.96 -21.16 6.32
CA ILE A 490 -13.80 -20.12 5.74
C ILE A 490 -15.22 -20.61 5.50
N GLU A 491 -15.40 -21.80 4.91
CA GLU A 491 -16.72 -22.39 4.64
C GLU A 491 -17.54 -22.63 5.92
N VAL A 492 -16.89 -23.06 7.01
CA VAL A 492 -17.55 -23.23 8.32
C VAL A 492 -18.11 -21.90 8.81
N VAL A 493 -17.35 -20.81 8.70
CA VAL A 493 -17.77 -19.48 9.16
C VAL A 493 -18.81 -18.89 8.20
N ASP A 494 -18.63 -19.03 6.89
CA ASP A 494 -19.60 -18.60 5.88
C ASP A 494 -20.96 -19.25 6.10
N GLY A 495 -21.02 -20.53 6.46
CA GLY A 495 -22.27 -21.21 6.83
C GLY A 495 -22.99 -20.64 8.06
N ILE A 496 -22.32 -19.77 8.83
CA ILE A 496 -22.88 -19.07 9.99
C ILE A 496 -23.24 -17.62 9.65
N VAL A 497 -22.40 -16.93 8.87
CA VAL A 497 -22.48 -15.47 8.68
C VAL A 497 -23.04 -15.04 7.32
N LYS A 498 -23.14 -15.95 6.35
CA LYS A 498 -23.71 -15.65 5.03
C LYS A 498 -25.12 -15.09 5.18
N PRO A 499 -25.44 -13.92 4.60
CA PRO A 499 -26.80 -13.39 4.60
C PRO A 499 -27.78 -14.37 3.95
N SER A 500 -29.01 -14.42 4.46
CA SER A 500 -30.08 -15.26 3.89
C SER A 500 -30.45 -14.81 2.47
N SER A 501 -30.34 -13.51 2.18
CA SER A 501 -30.57 -12.89 0.87
C SER A 501 -29.55 -13.28 -0.20
N VAL A 502 -28.33 -13.65 0.20
CA VAL A 502 -27.27 -14.05 -0.74
C VAL A 502 -27.54 -15.45 -1.28
N SER A 503 -27.90 -15.54 -2.56
CA SER A 503 -28.10 -16.80 -3.27
C SER A 503 -26.82 -17.64 -3.33
N THR A 504 -26.97 -18.95 -3.56
CA THR A 504 -25.83 -19.87 -3.75
C THR A 504 -24.90 -19.42 -4.88
N SER A 505 -25.46 -18.90 -5.98
CA SER A 505 -24.68 -18.41 -7.12
C SER A 505 -23.86 -17.15 -6.78
N GLN A 506 -24.46 -16.20 -6.05
CA GLN A 506 -23.74 -15.01 -5.57
C GLN A 506 -22.65 -15.38 -4.56
N TYR A 507 -22.92 -16.33 -3.67
CA TYR A 507 -21.92 -16.83 -2.72
C TYR A 507 -20.73 -17.48 -3.44
N GLU A 508 -20.98 -18.35 -4.42
CA GLU A 508 -19.91 -18.97 -5.19
C GLU A 508 -19.12 -17.92 -5.98
N SER A 509 -19.81 -16.92 -6.55
CA SER A 509 -19.17 -15.77 -7.19
C SER A 509 -18.26 -15.00 -6.22
N ALA A 510 -18.70 -14.76 -4.99
CA ALA A 510 -17.90 -14.08 -3.96
C ALA A 510 -16.64 -14.91 -3.60
N ARG A 511 -16.76 -16.24 -3.50
CA ARG A 511 -15.60 -17.12 -3.28
C ARG A 511 -14.59 -17.05 -4.42
N GLN A 512 -15.07 -17.08 -5.67
CA GLN A 512 -14.19 -16.94 -6.83
C GLN A 512 -13.52 -15.56 -6.87
N ILE A 513 -14.23 -14.50 -6.48
CA ILE A 513 -13.66 -13.15 -6.32
C ILE A 513 -12.55 -13.14 -5.28
N LEU A 514 -12.74 -13.75 -4.11
CA LEU A 514 -11.70 -13.85 -3.09
C LEU A 514 -10.46 -14.58 -3.64
N LEU A 515 -10.65 -15.74 -4.28
CA LEU A 515 -9.56 -16.52 -4.86
C LEU A 515 -8.81 -15.71 -5.92
N LYS A 516 -9.53 -14.99 -6.80
CA LYS A 516 -8.95 -14.10 -7.81
C LYS A 516 -8.11 -12.99 -7.19
N LEU A 517 -8.62 -12.32 -6.15
CA LEU A 517 -7.88 -11.25 -5.47
C LEU A 517 -6.61 -11.77 -4.79
N VAL A 518 -6.69 -12.93 -4.11
CA VAL A 518 -5.54 -13.60 -3.50
C VAL A 518 -4.53 -14.02 -4.56
N ALA A 519 -4.99 -14.63 -5.66
CA ALA A 519 -4.13 -15.06 -6.77
C ALA A 519 -3.43 -13.87 -7.43
N ARG A 520 -4.16 -12.78 -7.68
CA ARG A 520 -3.61 -11.53 -8.21
C ARG A 520 -2.48 -10.99 -7.32
N ARG A 521 -2.70 -10.93 -6.01
CA ARG A 521 -1.67 -10.53 -5.06
C ARG A 521 -0.49 -11.49 -5.09
N LYS A 522 -0.73 -12.80 -5.05
CA LYS A 522 0.33 -13.83 -5.06
C LYS A 522 1.12 -13.85 -6.36
N ASN A 523 0.56 -13.51 -7.50
CA ASN A 523 1.29 -13.45 -8.78
C ASN A 523 2.36 -12.35 -8.81
N LYS A 524 2.22 -11.30 -7.98
CA LYS A 524 3.32 -10.35 -7.71
C LYS A 524 4.56 -10.98 -7.03
N ARG A 525 4.49 -12.26 -6.64
CA ARG A 525 5.61 -13.05 -6.10
C ARG A 525 6.55 -13.55 -7.20
N ASN A 526 6.06 -13.72 -8.43
CA ASN A 526 6.79 -14.40 -9.51
C ASN A 526 7.46 -13.46 -10.51
N GLY A 527 7.41 -12.14 -10.30
CA GLY A 527 8.00 -11.15 -11.22
C GLY A 527 7.30 -11.03 -12.58
N THR A 528 6.28 -11.83 -12.84
CA THR A 528 5.39 -11.71 -14.00
C THR A 528 4.22 -10.81 -13.60
N CYS A 529 4.35 -9.50 -13.85
CA CYS A 529 3.32 -8.52 -13.53
C CYS A 529 2.97 -7.64 -14.71
#